data_AF-A0A1V3XAH7-F1
#
_entry.id   AF-A0A1V3XAH7-F1
#
_cell.length_a   1.000
_cell.length_b   1.000
_cell.length_c   1.000
_cell.angle_alpha   90.00
_cell.angle_beta   90.00
_cell.angle_gamma   90.00
#
_symmetry.space_group_name_H-M   'P 1'
#
loop_
_entity.id
_entity.type
_entity.pdbx_description
1 polymer ?
#
loop_
_entity_poly.entity_id
_entity_poly.type
_entity_poly.pdbx_seq_one_letter_code
_entity_poly.pdbx_strand_id
1 'polypeptide(L)'
;MADFPYGRDYPEAQWLDRDGSLLTDDPYADVPPPEEPPGGTHTDTDEPTTWSPVDLGPYLRGEIERPQPSLGITRSDGLRLIYPGREHAVLGETESGKSWFALACAAAELATGAYVVYIHFEESDAGSTVERLRVLGVDPTVILSRLRFVAPARPVRAEWLARCSTRCRHSSSMTA
;
A
#
# COMPACT_ATOMS: atom_id res chain seq x y z
N MET A 1 15.02 20.44 27.74
CA MET A 1 13.77 19.73 28.05
C MET A 1 12.67 20.55 27.41
N ALA A 2 12.15 20.11 26.25
CA ALA A 2 11.17 20.90 25.52
C ALA A 2 9.80 20.74 26.19
N ASP A 3 9.20 21.86 26.56
CA ASP A 3 7.88 21.94 27.18
C ASP A 3 6.84 21.81 26.06
N PHE A 4 6.10 20.71 26.02
CA PHE A 4 5.04 20.48 25.03
C PHE A 4 3.70 20.91 25.65
N PRO A 5 3.04 21.96 25.13
CA PRO A 5 1.83 22.51 25.73
C PRO A 5 0.60 21.78 25.19
N TYR A 6 0.53 20.46 25.33
CA TYR A 6 -0.72 19.75 25.07
C TYR A 6 -1.56 19.78 26.35
N GLY A 7 -2.70 20.47 26.32
CA GLY A 7 -3.68 20.49 27.41
C GLY A 7 -3.78 21.77 28.24
N ARG A 8 -3.16 22.88 27.84
CA ARG A 8 -3.48 24.20 28.41
C ARG A 8 -4.22 25.06 27.38
N ASP A 9 -5.48 25.31 27.71
CA ASP A 9 -6.32 26.37 27.17
C ASP A 9 -6.74 26.23 25.70
N TYR A 10 -7.61 25.25 25.42
CA TYR A 10 -8.64 25.53 24.44
C TYR A 10 -9.57 26.56 25.08
N PRO A 11 -9.71 27.78 24.54
CA PRO A 11 -10.79 28.66 24.99
C PRO A 11 -12.10 27.89 24.81
N GLU A 12 -13.07 28.09 25.71
CA GLU A 12 -14.46 27.65 25.53
C GLU A 12 -15.12 28.45 24.37
N ALA A 13 -14.46 28.49 23.21
CA ALA A 13 -14.97 29.12 22.03
C ALA A 13 -16.14 28.28 21.57
N GLN A 14 -17.32 28.89 21.60
CA GLN A 14 -18.52 28.29 21.06
C GLN A 14 -18.28 27.98 19.58
N TRP A 15 -18.43 26.70 19.23
CA TRP A 15 -18.19 26.22 17.89
C TRP A 15 -19.27 26.79 16.97
N LEU A 16 -18.86 27.42 15.88
CA LEU A 16 -19.74 28.00 14.87
C LEU A 16 -19.73 27.11 13.62
N ASP A 17 -20.90 26.86 13.03
CA ASP A 17 -21.02 26.23 11.71
C ASP A 17 -20.50 27.21 10.62
N ARG A 18 -20.34 26.72 9.39
CA ARG A 18 -19.87 27.46 8.22
C ARG A 18 -20.71 28.68 7.86
N ASP A 19 -21.97 28.71 8.28
CA ASP A 19 -22.87 29.86 8.10
C ASP A 19 -22.85 30.84 9.27
N GLY A 20 -22.02 30.60 10.29
CA GLY A 20 -21.88 31.43 11.47
C GLY A 20 -22.96 31.19 12.53
N SER A 21 -23.81 30.17 12.38
CA SER A 21 -24.70 29.71 13.44
C SER A 21 -23.92 28.96 14.53
N LEU A 22 -24.39 29.01 15.77
CA LEU A 22 -23.79 28.24 16.86
C LEU A 22 -24.13 26.76 16.66
N LEU A 23 -23.12 25.88 16.76
CA LEU A 23 -23.31 24.43 16.98
C LEU A 23 -23.84 24.22 18.41
N THR A 24 -25.07 24.63 18.67
CA THR A 24 -25.79 24.38 19.93
C THR A 24 -26.80 23.24 19.81
N ASP A 25 -27.14 22.87 18.58
CA ASP A 25 -28.10 21.81 18.31
C ASP A 25 -27.34 20.52 18.02
N ASP A 26 -26.87 19.83 19.07
CA ASP A 26 -26.61 18.40 18.96
C ASP A 26 -27.98 17.71 18.89
N PRO A 27 -28.40 17.20 17.70
CA PRO A 27 -29.71 16.59 17.53
C PRO A 27 -29.85 15.27 18.32
N TYR A 28 -28.78 14.81 18.96
CA TYR A 28 -28.73 13.62 19.80
C TYR A 28 -28.55 13.92 21.29
N ALA A 29 -28.54 15.20 21.72
CA ALA A 29 -28.36 15.56 23.13
C ALA A 29 -29.41 14.91 24.06
N ASP A 30 -30.64 14.75 23.56
CA ASP A 30 -31.76 14.13 24.28
C ASP A 30 -31.96 12.65 23.94
N VAL A 31 -31.09 12.05 23.12
CA VAL A 31 -31.16 10.62 22.80
C VAL A 31 -30.40 9.85 23.88
N PRO A 32 -31.09 9.08 24.74
CA PRO A 32 -30.38 8.27 25.73
C PRO A 32 -29.48 7.27 25.00
N PRO A 33 -28.24 7.05 25.48
CA PRO A 33 -27.38 6.04 24.91
C PRO A 33 -28.12 4.68 24.89
N PRO A 34 -27.96 3.89 23.83
CA PRO A 34 -28.62 2.59 23.73
C PRO A 34 -28.24 1.73 24.94
N GLU A 35 -29.22 1.03 25.54
CA GLU A 35 -28.94 0.09 26.62
C GLU A 35 -27.96 -0.98 26.11
N GLU A 36 -26.75 -0.99 26.69
CA GLU A 36 -25.81 -2.07 26.42
C GLU A 36 -26.46 -3.39 26.86
N PRO A 37 -26.46 -4.43 26.01
CA PRO A 37 -26.99 -5.73 26.41
C PRO A 37 -26.26 -6.17 27.69
N PRO A 38 -26.96 -6.83 28.64
CA PRO A 38 -26.36 -7.22 29.91
C PRO A 38 -25.07 -7.99 29.62
N GLY A 39 -23.95 -7.38 30.02
CA GLY A 39 -22.61 -7.86 29.70
C GLY A 39 -22.53 -9.33 30.07
N GLY A 40 -22.49 -10.20 29.05
CA GLY A 40 -22.18 -11.59 29.26
C GLY A 40 -20.85 -11.63 29.98
N THR A 41 -20.79 -12.37 31.09
CA THR A 41 -19.52 -12.68 31.74
C THR A 41 -18.71 -13.55 30.79
N HIS A 42 -18.04 -12.92 29.83
CA HIS A 42 -17.01 -13.55 29.03
C HIS A 42 -15.88 -13.87 30.00
N THR A 43 -15.83 -15.10 30.48
CA THR A 43 -14.64 -15.65 31.14
C THR A 43 -13.62 -15.87 30.03
N ASP A 44 -12.94 -14.78 29.66
CA ASP A 44 -11.83 -14.76 28.71
C ASP A 44 -10.69 -15.56 29.35
N THR A 45 -10.64 -16.86 29.07
CA THR A 45 -9.71 -17.79 29.72
C THR A 45 -8.63 -18.17 28.72
N ASP A 46 -7.43 -17.65 28.93
CA ASP A 46 -6.11 -18.14 28.48
C ASP A 46 -5.84 -18.37 26.98
N GLU A 47 -6.56 -17.73 26.06
CA GLU A 47 -6.08 -17.63 24.67
C GLU A 47 -5.13 -16.44 24.51
N PRO A 48 -3.89 -16.64 24.02
CA PRO A 48 -2.98 -15.53 23.75
C PRO A 48 -3.58 -14.64 22.65
N THR A 49 -3.93 -13.42 23.03
CA THR A 49 -4.46 -12.44 22.10
C THR A 49 -3.36 -11.92 21.18
N THR A 50 -3.70 -11.57 19.93
CA THR A 50 -2.79 -10.83 19.02
C THR A 50 -2.48 -9.42 19.51
N TRP A 51 -3.10 -9.00 20.62
CA TRP A 51 -2.91 -7.73 21.30
C TRP A 51 -1.89 -7.82 22.45
N SER A 52 -1.39 -9.01 22.75
CA SER A 52 -0.33 -9.17 23.75
C SER A 52 0.98 -8.57 23.22
N PRO A 53 1.75 -7.85 24.06
CA PRO A 53 3.05 -7.32 23.67
C PRO A 53 3.99 -8.43 23.19
N VAL A 54 4.71 -8.17 22.10
CA VAL A 54 5.71 -9.10 21.55
C VAL A 54 7.08 -8.86 22.21
N ASP A 55 7.82 -9.93 22.51
CA ASP A 55 9.21 -9.80 22.98
C ASP A 55 10.10 -9.21 21.88
N LEU A 56 10.65 -8.03 22.14
CA LEU A 56 11.52 -7.30 21.21
C LEU A 56 12.98 -7.77 21.28
N GLY A 57 13.36 -8.54 22.30
CA GLY A 57 14.75 -8.98 22.53
C GLY A 57 15.42 -9.60 21.30
N PRO A 58 14.82 -10.61 20.64
CA PRO A 58 15.38 -11.23 19.45
C PRO A 58 15.59 -10.25 18.28
N TYR A 59 14.69 -9.28 18.11
CA TYR A 59 14.79 -8.27 17.05
C TYR A 59 15.97 -7.31 17.26
N LEU A 60 16.25 -6.97 18.52
CA LEU A 60 17.34 -6.06 18.90
C LEU A 60 18.71 -6.75 18.88
N ARG A 61 18.75 -8.06 19.16
CA ARG A 61 19.97 -8.87 19.08
C ARG A 61 20.29 -9.34 17.66
N GLY A 62 19.40 -9.09 16.69
CA GLY A 62 19.61 -9.46 15.28
C GLY A 62 19.37 -10.95 15.00
N GLU A 63 18.61 -11.64 15.86
CA GLU A 63 18.29 -13.07 15.71
C GLU A 63 17.20 -13.32 14.67
N ILE A 64 16.47 -12.27 14.28
CA ILE A 64 15.37 -12.34 13.31
C ILE A 64 15.87 -11.88 11.94
N GLU A 65 15.83 -12.78 10.96
CA GLU A 65 16.10 -12.44 9.57
C GLU A 65 14.98 -11.52 9.03
N ARG A 66 15.36 -10.29 8.71
CA ARG A 66 14.42 -9.32 8.14
C ARG A 66 14.37 -9.49 6.62
N PRO A 67 13.17 -9.52 6.01
CA PRO A 67 13.07 -9.53 4.55
C PRO A 67 13.81 -8.30 4.02
N GLN A 68 14.57 -8.47 2.93
CA GLN A 68 15.29 -7.37 2.30
C GLN A 68 14.52 -6.86 1.09
N PRO A 69 14.48 -5.55 0.85
CA PRO A 69 13.89 -5.03 -0.37
C PRO A 69 14.81 -5.36 -1.55
N SER A 70 14.25 -5.99 -2.57
CA SER A 70 15.02 -6.48 -3.72
C SER A 70 14.37 -6.17 -5.07
N LEU A 71 13.20 -5.51 -5.07
CA LEU A 71 12.45 -5.17 -6.27
C LEU A 71 12.31 -3.65 -6.45
N GLY A 72 12.07 -3.25 -7.69
CA GLY A 72 11.82 -1.86 -8.10
C GLY A 72 13.09 -1.04 -8.22
N ILE A 73 12.93 0.28 -8.25
CA ILE A 73 14.03 1.22 -8.41
C ILE A 73 15.04 1.14 -7.25
N THR A 74 16.30 1.41 -7.57
CA THR A 74 17.40 1.48 -6.61
C THR A 74 17.62 2.94 -6.20
N ARG A 75 17.69 3.18 -4.90
CA ARG A 75 18.06 4.46 -4.30
C ARG A 75 19.55 4.76 -4.53
N SER A 76 19.95 6.00 -4.27
CA SER A 76 21.34 6.43 -4.37
C SER A 76 22.30 5.72 -3.41
N ASP A 77 21.78 5.16 -2.31
CA ASP A 77 22.53 4.35 -1.34
C ASP A 77 22.60 2.86 -1.72
N GLY A 78 22.09 2.48 -2.90
CA GLY A 78 22.09 1.11 -3.39
C GLY A 78 20.95 0.23 -2.89
N LEU A 79 20.09 0.74 -1.99
CA LEU A 79 18.95 -0.01 -1.48
C LEU A 79 17.76 0.06 -2.45
N ARG A 80 16.99 -1.03 -2.53
CA ARG A 80 15.71 -1.06 -3.24
C ARG A 80 14.56 -0.75 -2.30
N LEU A 81 13.37 -0.55 -2.85
CA LEU A 81 12.20 -0.08 -2.09
C LEU A 81 11.12 -1.15 -1.91
N ILE A 82 11.00 -2.10 -2.83
CA ILE A 82 9.89 -3.06 -2.85
C ILE A 82 10.37 -4.41 -2.31
N TYR A 83 9.61 -4.92 -1.33
CA TYR A 83 9.87 -6.22 -0.70
C TYR A 83 9.15 -7.32 -1.48
N PRO A 84 9.85 -8.37 -1.92
CA PRO A 84 9.24 -9.49 -2.63
C PRO A 84 8.23 -10.23 -1.75
N GLY A 85 7.15 -10.73 -2.35
CA GLY A 85 6.13 -11.49 -1.64
C GLY A 85 5.28 -10.67 -0.66
N ARG A 86 5.34 -9.34 -0.75
CA ARG A 86 4.54 -8.40 0.07
C ARG A 86 3.73 -7.48 -0.83
N GLU A 87 2.60 -7.02 -0.29
CA GLU A 87 1.78 -5.99 -0.89
C GLU A 87 2.27 -4.61 -0.45
N HIS A 88 2.30 -3.66 -1.38
CA HIS A 88 2.74 -2.29 -1.13
C HIS A 88 1.70 -1.32 -1.66
N ALA A 89 1.40 -0.29 -0.87
CA ALA A 89 0.55 0.83 -1.28
C ALA A 89 1.38 2.10 -1.38
N VAL A 90 1.29 2.79 -2.51
CA VAL A 90 1.94 4.10 -2.72
C VAL A 90 0.86 5.16 -2.67
N LEU A 91 0.85 5.95 -1.60
CA LEU A 91 -0.14 7.00 -1.34
C LEU A 91 0.47 8.37 -1.56
N GLY A 92 -0.34 9.31 -2.04
CA GLY A 92 0.08 10.69 -2.31
C GLY A 92 -0.99 11.43 -3.10
N GLU A 93 -0.88 12.76 -3.14
CA GLU A 93 -1.81 13.65 -3.84
C GLU A 93 -1.87 13.35 -5.34
N THR A 94 -2.94 13.79 -6.01
CA THR A 94 -3.01 13.77 -7.47
C THR A 94 -1.78 14.49 -8.04
N GLU A 95 -1.24 13.98 -9.16
CA GLU A 95 -0.02 14.50 -9.80
C GLU A 95 1.29 14.37 -8.98
N SER A 96 1.28 13.74 -7.80
CA SER A 96 2.49 13.53 -6.99
C SER A 96 3.51 12.50 -7.55
N GLY A 97 3.31 12.03 -8.79
CA GLY A 97 4.23 11.10 -9.45
C GLY A 97 4.06 9.61 -9.11
N LYS A 98 2.96 9.19 -8.46
CA LYS A 98 2.73 7.76 -8.11
C LYS A 98 2.84 6.81 -9.32
N SER A 99 2.20 7.15 -10.43
CA SER A 99 2.27 6.34 -11.66
C SER A 99 3.67 6.32 -12.26
N TRP A 100 4.41 7.43 -12.18
CA TRP A 100 5.82 7.48 -12.58
C TRP A 100 6.69 6.58 -11.71
N PHE A 101 6.49 6.60 -10.39
CA PHE A 101 7.18 5.70 -9.48
C PHE A 101 6.89 4.22 -9.79
N ALA A 102 5.61 3.87 -10.01
CA ALA A 102 5.21 2.51 -10.37
C ALA A 102 5.85 2.06 -11.70
N LEU A 103 5.85 2.94 -12.71
CA LEU A 103 6.49 2.66 -14.01
C LEU A 103 8.01 2.58 -13.92
N ALA A 104 8.65 3.39 -13.07
CA ALA A 104 10.08 3.31 -12.84
C ALA A 104 10.45 1.97 -12.16
N CYS A 105 9.63 1.50 -11.22
CA CYS A 105 9.80 0.16 -10.64
C CYS A 105 9.60 -0.94 -11.70
N ALA A 106 8.57 -0.82 -12.54
CA ALA A 106 8.36 -1.75 -13.65
C ALA A 106 9.53 -1.75 -14.63
N ALA A 107 10.06 -0.58 -15.00
CA ALA A 107 11.21 -0.45 -15.89
C ALA A 107 12.46 -1.11 -15.30
N ALA A 108 12.72 -0.92 -14.00
CA ALA A 108 13.83 -1.57 -13.30
C ALA A 108 13.73 -3.10 -13.37
N GLU A 109 12.54 -3.66 -13.15
CA GLU A 109 12.32 -5.12 -13.24
C GLU A 109 12.34 -5.65 -14.68
N LEU A 110 11.83 -4.89 -15.65
CA LEU A 110 11.97 -5.27 -17.06
C LEU A 110 13.44 -5.30 -17.49
N ALA A 111 14.27 -4.38 -16.98
CA ALA A 111 15.70 -4.32 -17.27
C ALA A 111 16.48 -5.51 -16.68
N THR A 112 16.03 -6.11 -15.57
CA THR A 112 16.60 -7.37 -15.04
C THR A 112 16.11 -8.60 -15.81
N GLY A 113 15.21 -8.44 -16.78
CA GLY A 113 14.58 -9.53 -17.49
C GLY A 113 13.47 -10.20 -16.69
N ALA A 114 12.84 -9.52 -15.73
CA ALA A 114 11.62 -10.01 -15.11
C ALA A 114 10.40 -9.81 -16.03
N TYR A 115 9.30 -10.50 -15.72
CA TYR A 115 7.99 -10.22 -16.31
C TYR A 115 7.23 -9.26 -15.41
N VAL A 116 6.54 -8.29 -16.00
CA VAL A 116 5.73 -7.30 -15.26
C VAL A 116 4.30 -7.31 -15.79
N VAL A 117 3.34 -7.44 -14.88
CA VAL A 117 1.92 -7.19 -15.16
C VAL A 117 1.58 -5.81 -14.62
N TYR A 118 1.17 -4.90 -15.49
CA TYR A 118 0.78 -3.54 -15.14
C TYR A 118 -0.72 -3.38 -15.35
N ILE A 119 -1.47 -3.23 -14.26
CA ILE A 119 -2.93 -3.10 -14.28
C ILE A 119 -3.27 -1.63 -14.04
N HIS A 120 -3.91 -0.98 -15.02
CA HIS A 120 -4.20 0.46 -14.99
C HIS A 120 -5.70 0.74 -15.02
N PHE A 121 -6.23 1.39 -13.99
CA PHE A 121 -7.66 1.73 -13.91
C PHE A 121 -7.99 3.09 -14.54
N GLU A 122 -7.10 4.10 -14.39
CA GLU A 122 -7.35 5.45 -14.94
C GLU A 122 -7.23 5.56 -16.47
N GLU A 123 -6.45 4.67 -17.10
CA GLU A 123 -6.19 4.72 -18.54
C GLU A 123 -6.65 3.43 -19.22
N SER A 124 -7.55 3.56 -20.21
CA SER A 124 -8.12 2.42 -20.93
C SER A 124 -7.24 1.88 -22.06
N ASP A 125 -6.20 2.62 -22.45
CA ASP A 125 -5.26 2.27 -23.52
C ASP A 125 -3.81 2.23 -23.01
N ALA A 126 -2.98 1.43 -23.67
CA ALA A 126 -1.58 1.23 -23.27
C ALA A 126 -0.62 2.32 -23.78
N GLY A 127 -1.05 3.21 -24.66
CA GLY A 127 -0.20 4.15 -25.39
C GLY A 127 0.70 4.99 -24.50
N SER A 128 0.12 5.67 -23.50
CA SER A 128 0.88 6.53 -22.60
C SER A 128 1.84 5.71 -21.71
N THR A 129 1.43 4.51 -21.29
CA THR A 129 2.28 3.60 -20.51
C THR A 129 3.50 3.16 -21.32
N VAL A 130 3.29 2.78 -22.57
CA VAL A 130 4.38 2.40 -23.49
C VAL A 130 5.31 3.57 -23.75
N GLU A 131 4.77 4.77 -23.99
CA GLU A 131 5.57 5.99 -24.19
C GLU A 131 6.44 6.29 -22.97
N ARG A 132 5.87 6.30 -21.76
CA ARG A 132 6.61 6.56 -20.52
C ARG A 132 7.70 5.51 -20.26
N LEU A 133 7.43 4.23 -20.54
CA LEU A 133 8.46 3.18 -20.41
C LEU A 133 9.61 3.38 -21.42
N ARG A 134 9.32 3.85 -22.64
CA ARG A 134 10.37 4.22 -23.60
C ARG A 134 11.19 5.42 -23.12
N VAL A 135 10.54 6.43 -22.55
CA VAL A 135 11.22 7.58 -21.92
C VAL A 135 12.13 7.14 -20.77
N LEU A 136 11.72 6.11 -20.02
CA LEU A 136 12.52 5.47 -18.97
C LEU A 136 13.61 4.53 -19.52
N GLY A 137 13.78 4.44 -20.84
CA GLY A 137 14.86 3.68 -21.49
C GLY A 137 14.58 2.19 -21.69
N VAL A 138 13.34 1.73 -21.54
CA VAL A 138 13.01 0.31 -21.77
C VAL A 138 12.93 0.03 -23.28
N ASP A 139 13.69 -0.95 -23.73
CA ASP A 139 13.71 -1.37 -25.13
C ASP A 139 12.32 -1.89 -25.59
N PRO A 140 11.84 -1.51 -26.79
CA PRO A 140 10.53 -1.94 -27.28
C PRO A 140 10.36 -3.46 -27.36
N THR A 141 11.43 -4.22 -27.64
CA THR A 141 11.38 -5.69 -27.68
C THR A 141 11.21 -6.29 -26.28
N VAL A 142 11.78 -5.64 -25.26
CA VAL A 142 11.57 -5.99 -23.85
C VAL A 142 10.12 -5.70 -23.45
N ILE A 143 9.59 -4.52 -23.79
CA ILE A 143 8.18 -4.18 -23.54
C ILE A 143 7.26 -5.23 -24.17
N LEU A 144 7.45 -5.53 -25.45
CA LEU A 144 6.62 -6.48 -26.19
C LEU A 144 6.66 -7.89 -25.58
N SER A 145 7.84 -8.36 -25.19
CA SER A 145 8.01 -9.74 -24.71
C SER A 145 7.60 -9.91 -23.24
N ARG A 146 7.89 -8.92 -22.38
CA ARG A 146 7.86 -9.07 -20.91
C ARG A 146 6.84 -8.22 -20.18
N LEU A 147 6.31 -7.14 -20.77
CA LEU A 147 5.22 -6.37 -20.17
C LEU A 147 3.87 -7.00 -20.53
N ARG A 148 2.96 -7.04 -19.57
CA ARG A 148 1.54 -7.33 -19.77
C ARG A 148 0.73 -6.16 -19.24
N PHE A 149 0.13 -5.39 -20.14
CA PHE A 149 -0.75 -4.30 -19.75
C PHE A 149 -2.19 -4.81 -19.66
N VAL A 150 -2.90 -4.40 -18.61
CA VAL A 150 -4.31 -4.73 -18.38
C VAL A 150 -5.04 -3.45 -18.00
N ALA A 151 -6.03 -3.06 -18.80
CA ALA A 151 -6.96 -1.98 -18.45
C ALA A 151 -8.34 -2.58 -18.14
N PRO A 152 -8.62 -2.90 -16.87
CA PRO A 152 -9.89 -3.52 -16.50
C PRO A 152 -11.04 -2.50 -16.56
N ALA A 153 -12.03 -2.79 -17.39
CA ALA A 153 -13.29 -2.04 -17.45
C ALA A 153 -14.42 -2.68 -16.62
N ARG A 154 -14.13 -3.77 -15.89
CA ARG A 154 -15.11 -4.55 -15.11
C ARG A 154 -14.43 -5.34 -13.99
N PRO A 155 -15.19 -5.79 -12.96
CA PRO A 155 -14.65 -6.57 -11.86
C PRO A 155 -13.89 -7.82 -12.32
N VAL A 156 -12.82 -8.13 -11.61
CA VAL A 156 -11.94 -9.27 -11.93
C VAL A 156 -12.62 -10.60 -11.64
N ARG A 157 -12.30 -11.62 -12.46
CA ARG A 157 -12.66 -13.02 -12.21
C ARG A 157 -11.39 -13.84 -12.13
N ALA A 158 -11.38 -14.88 -11.29
CA ALA A 158 -10.20 -15.68 -11.00
C ALA A 158 -9.54 -16.26 -12.26
N GLU A 159 -10.34 -16.69 -13.23
CA GLU A 159 -9.87 -17.25 -14.50
C GLU A 159 -9.12 -16.23 -15.38
N TRP A 160 -9.37 -14.92 -15.24
CA TRP A 160 -8.64 -13.90 -15.99
C TRP A 160 -7.30 -13.54 -15.34
N LEU A 161 -7.23 -13.58 -14.01
CA LEU A 161 -5.97 -13.43 -13.30
C LEU A 161 -4.99 -14.56 -13.64
N ALA A 162 -5.51 -15.79 -13.73
CA ALA A 162 -4.70 -16.95 -14.14
C ALA A 162 -4.06 -16.77 -15.52
N ARG A 163 -4.77 -16.11 -16.46
CA ARG A 163 -4.22 -15.80 -17.79
C ARG A 163 -3.06 -14.80 -17.74
N CYS A 164 -3.05 -13.90 -16.76
CA CYS A 164 -1.97 -12.95 -16.56
C CYS A 164 -0.69 -13.63 -16.03
N SER A 165 -0.81 -14.77 -15.32
CA SER A 165 0.31 -15.49 -14.71
C SER A 165 0.88 -16.64 -15.55
N THR A 166 0.16 -17.13 -16.56
CA THR A 166 0.49 -18.37 -17.32
C THR A 166 1.87 -18.45 -18.00
N ARG A 167 2.60 -17.34 -18.20
CA ARG A 167 3.97 -17.34 -18.74
C ARG A 167 5.05 -16.80 -17.79
N CYS A 168 4.68 -16.36 -16.58
CA CYS A 168 5.62 -15.88 -15.57
C CYS A 168 6.24 -17.01 -14.74
N ARG A 169 6.45 -18.21 -15.33
CA ARG A 169 7.17 -19.27 -14.62
C ARG A 169 8.62 -18.84 -14.50
N HIS A 170 9.09 -18.62 -13.27
CA HIS A 170 10.50 -18.45 -12.98
C HIS A 170 11.24 -19.66 -13.58
N SER A 171 12.18 -19.40 -14.49
CA SER A 171 13.24 -20.36 -14.77
C SER A 171 14.09 -20.45 -13.52
N SER A 172 13.69 -21.30 -12.58
CA SER A 172 14.56 -21.72 -11.49
C SER A 172 15.58 -22.67 -12.09
N SER A 173 16.62 -22.13 -12.72
CA SER A 173 17.85 -22.88 -12.97
C SER A 173 18.58 -22.99 -11.64
N MET A 174 18.14 -23.96 -10.84
CA MET A 174 18.86 -24.44 -9.67
C MET A 174 20.10 -25.16 -10.22
N THR A 175 21.23 -24.45 -10.26
CA THR A 175 22.53 -25.07 -10.52
C THR A 175 22.97 -25.72 -9.22
N ALA A 176 23.01 -27.04 -9.20
CA ALA A 176 23.79 -27.84 -8.27
C ALA A 176 25.08 -28.26 -8.98
#